data_AF-A0A269PJ93-F1
#
_entry.id   AF-A0A269PJ93-F1
#
_cell.length_a   1.000
_cell.length_b   1.000
_cell.length_c   1.000
_cell.angle_alpha   90.00
_cell.angle_beta   90.00
_cell.angle_gamma   90.00
#
_symmetry.space_group_name_H-M   'P 1'
#
loop_
_entity.id
_entity.type
_entity.pdbx_description
1 polymer ?
#
loop_
_entity_poly.entity_id
_entity_poly.type
_entity_poly.pdbx_seq_one_letter_code
_entity_poly.pdbx_strand_id
1 'polypeptide(L)'
;MEKLLKYLGLIFASALLSACGVIECVDSQFEREPVNINGESLFEITFSNGELKSHAIKCEKYYDSMCAERGNSWRIREVGKSGEHKRSYLPIPSESGSSYELELPNCEKIIRLNSQITMKDIAIVWNKDASKTESTELGKVTSWLGKSYHYVSSENGVHNFKYGGYRDVPLEELKLEFTLKLNGKTIE
;
A
#
# COMPACT_ATOMS: atom_id res chain seq x y z
N MET A 1 53.08 -21.17 -18.51
CA MET A 1 52.68 -20.29 -17.38
C MET A 1 51.55 -19.33 -17.75
N GLU A 2 51.63 -18.63 -18.87
CA GLU A 2 50.65 -17.59 -19.26
C GLU A 2 49.19 -18.08 -19.45
N LYS A 3 49.00 -19.28 -20.00
CA LYS A 3 47.65 -19.89 -20.14
C LYS A 3 47.01 -20.26 -18.80
N LEU A 4 47.82 -20.69 -17.82
CA LEU A 4 47.33 -21.06 -16.48
C LEU A 4 46.86 -19.83 -15.70
N LEU A 5 47.57 -18.70 -15.85
CA LEU A 5 47.21 -17.42 -15.26
C LEU A 5 45.89 -16.87 -15.82
N LYS A 6 45.67 -17.02 -17.15
CA LYS A 6 44.41 -16.62 -17.80
C LYS A 6 43.21 -17.45 -17.31
N TYR A 7 43.38 -18.76 -17.13
CA TYR A 7 42.32 -19.61 -16.57
C TYR A 7 42.02 -19.28 -15.10
N LEU A 8 43.05 -19.05 -14.28
CA LEU A 8 42.87 -18.60 -12.89
C LEU A 8 42.16 -17.25 -12.79
N GLY A 9 42.51 -16.29 -13.66
CA GLY A 9 41.84 -15.00 -13.73
C GLY A 9 40.37 -15.12 -14.13
N LEU A 10 40.03 -16.04 -15.04
CA LEU A 10 38.66 -16.30 -15.47
C LEU A 10 37.80 -16.96 -14.36
N ILE A 11 38.40 -17.87 -13.59
CA ILE A 11 37.75 -18.50 -12.44
C ILE A 11 37.55 -17.49 -11.29
N PHE A 12 38.53 -16.63 -11.04
CA PHE A 12 38.39 -15.57 -10.02
C PHE A 12 37.34 -14.54 -10.44
N ALA A 13 37.30 -14.15 -11.71
CA ALA A 13 36.29 -13.23 -12.24
C ALA A 13 34.87 -13.82 -12.17
N SER A 14 34.69 -15.11 -12.50
CA SER A 14 33.38 -15.77 -12.40
C SER A 14 32.93 -15.97 -10.94
N ALA A 15 33.85 -16.27 -10.02
CA ALA A 15 33.57 -16.35 -8.59
C ALA A 15 33.21 -14.98 -7.97
N LEU A 16 33.84 -13.89 -8.43
CA LEU A 16 33.52 -12.54 -7.97
C LEU A 16 32.18 -12.02 -8.52
N LEU A 17 31.84 -12.36 -9.77
CA LEU A 17 30.56 -11.99 -10.38
C LEU A 17 29.36 -12.78 -9.82
N SER A 18 29.60 -13.96 -9.24
CA SER A 18 28.57 -14.77 -8.58
C SER A 18 28.41 -14.46 -7.08
N ALA A 19 29.24 -13.58 -6.50
CA ALA A 19 29.14 -13.21 -5.08
C ALA A 19 28.19 -12.02 -4.81
N CYS A 20 27.91 -11.18 -5.82
CA CYS A 20 26.91 -10.11 -5.69
C CYS A 20 25.50 -10.69 -5.87
N GLY A 21 24.73 -10.77 -4.79
CA GLY A 21 23.29 -11.11 -4.81
C GLY A 21 22.91 -12.54 -4.43
N VAL A 22 23.83 -13.52 -4.48
CA VAL A 22 23.46 -14.93 -4.18
C VAL A 22 23.00 -15.12 -2.74
N ILE A 23 23.64 -14.45 -1.77
CA ILE A 23 23.26 -14.57 -0.34
C ILE A 23 21.84 -14.01 -0.08
N GLU A 24 21.50 -12.88 -0.69
CA GLU A 24 20.20 -12.23 -0.55
C GLU A 24 19.08 -13.12 -1.11
N CYS A 25 19.36 -13.79 -2.23
CA CYS A 25 18.40 -14.69 -2.89
C CYS A 25 18.29 -16.06 -2.18
N VAL A 26 19.34 -16.55 -1.51
CA VAL A 26 19.26 -17.80 -0.73
C VAL A 26 18.23 -17.69 0.39
N ASP A 27 18.20 -16.56 1.08
CA ASP A 27 17.28 -16.38 2.20
C ASP A 27 15.81 -16.18 1.75
N SER A 28 15.58 -15.80 0.48
CA SER A 28 14.25 -15.84 -0.15
C SER A 28 13.72 -17.23 -0.48
N GLN A 29 14.56 -18.27 -0.41
CA GLN A 29 14.14 -19.66 -0.62
C GLN A 29 13.47 -20.27 0.61
N PHE A 30 13.60 -19.62 1.77
CA PHE A 30 13.04 -20.09 3.03
C PHE A 30 11.80 -19.28 3.38
N GLU A 31 10.64 -19.85 3.03
CA GLU A 31 9.35 -19.30 3.46
C GLU A 31 9.23 -19.38 4.98
N ARG A 32 8.83 -18.28 5.59
CA ARG A 32 8.65 -18.16 7.04
C ARG A 32 7.19 -17.88 7.32
N GLU A 33 6.65 -18.65 8.25
CA GLU A 33 5.29 -18.47 8.70
C GLU A 33 5.08 -17.05 9.26
N PRO A 34 4.03 -16.34 8.80
CA PRO A 34 3.67 -15.06 9.37
C PRO A 34 3.31 -15.18 10.86
N VAL A 35 3.66 -14.15 11.63
CA VAL A 35 3.36 -14.07 13.06
C VAL A 35 2.26 -13.05 13.28
N ASN A 36 1.10 -13.53 13.72
CA ASN A 36 -0.04 -12.67 14.05
C ASN A 36 0.33 -11.64 15.12
N ILE A 37 -0.09 -10.39 14.92
CA ILE A 37 -0.03 -9.34 15.93
C ILE A 37 -1.38 -9.33 16.63
N ASN A 38 -1.36 -9.45 17.96
CA ASN A 38 -2.59 -9.52 18.75
C ASN A 38 -3.43 -8.24 18.63
N GLY A 39 -4.74 -8.43 18.47
CA GLY A 39 -5.72 -7.35 18.37
C GLY A 39 -6.31 -7.21 16.97
N GLU A 40 -7.40 -6.45 16.91
CA GLU A 40 -8.11 -6.13 15.69
C GLU A 40 -8.41 -4.63 15.71
N SER A 41 -8.27 -3.98 14.57
CA SER A 41 -8.61 -2.57 14.39
C SER A 41 -9.91 -2.47 13.62
N LEU A 42 -10.99 -2.13 14.31
CA LEU A 42 -12.32 -1.98 13.74
C LEU A 42 -12.51 -0.54 13.25
N PHE A 43 -12.63 -0.39 11.94
CA PHE A 43 -13.06 0.85 11.31
C PHE A 43 -14.57 0.84 11.12
N GLU A 44 -15.25 1.88 11.57
CA GLU A 44 -16.69 2.04 11.40
C GLU A 44 -16.95 3.38 10.70
N ILE A 45 -17.64 3.34 9.56
CA ILE A 45 -18.02 4.54 8.81
C ILE A 45 -19.53 4.68 8.78
N THR A 46 -20.01 5.87 9.13
CA THR A 46 -21.41 6.27 9.00
C THR A 46 -21.50 7.39 7.97
N PHE A 47 -22.16 7.12 6.85
CA PHE A 47 -22.41 8.10 5.79
C PHE A 47 -23.63 8.97 6.12
N SER A 48 -23.78 10.11 5.44
CA SER A 48 -24.91 11.04 5.64
C SER A 48 -26.28 10.43 5.33
N ASN A 49 -26.34 9.42 4.47
CA ASN A 49 -27.56 8.64 4.19
C ASN A 49 -27.94 7.67 5.32
N GLY A 50 -27.18 7.63 6.42
CA GLY A 50 -27.39 6.74 7.56
C GLY A 50 -26.79 5.33 7.38
N GLU A 51 -26.18 5.04 6.22
CA GLU A 51 -25.55 3.76 5.97
C GLU A 51 -24.30 3.59 6.85
N LEU A 52 -24.27 2.48 7.59
CA LEU A 52 -23.14 2.08 8.42
C LEU A 52 -22.38 0.95 7.73
N LYS A 53 -21.08 1.12 7.53
CA LYS A 53 -20.17 0.03 7.14
C LYS A 53 -19.11 -0.14 8.21
N SER A 54 -18.70 -1.38 8.42
CA SER A 54 -17.57 -1.71 9.27
C SER A 54 -16.56 -2.55 8.52
N HIS A 55 -15.28 -2.37 8.83
CA HIS A 55 -14.18 -3.16 8.30
C HIS A 55 -13.17 -3.43 9.41
N ALA A 56 -12.87 -4.69 9.63
CA ALA A 56 -11.97 -5.11 10.68
C ALA A 56 -10.62 -5.52 10.08
N ILE A 57 -9.54 -4.88 10.55
CA ILE A 57 -8.18 -5.11 10.08
C ILE A 57 -7.41 -5.90 11.13
N LYS A 58 -6.89 -7.06 10.72
CA LYS A 58 -5.94 -7.88 11.48
C LYS A 58 -4.57 -7.77 10.85
N CYS A 59 -3.54 -7.65 11.67
CA CYS A 59 -2.17 -7.44 11.23
C CYS A 59 -1.28 -8.63 11.57
N GLU A 60 -0.31 -8.92 10.70
CA GLU A 60 0.71 -9.95 10.91
C GLU A 60 2.09 -9.40 10.52
N LYS A 61 3.12 -9.92 11.18
CA LYS A 61 4.50 -9.79 10.70
C LYS A 61 4.73 -10.87 9.67
N TYR A 62 5.20 -10.46 8.50
CA TYR A 62 5.63 -11.38 7.44
C TYR A 62 7.09 -11.13 7.10
N TYR A 63 7.76 -12.16 6.60
CA TYR A 63 9.11 -11.99 6.10
C TYR A 63 9.05 -11.57 4.63
N ASP A 64 9.38 -10.31 4.37
CA ASP A 64 9.49 -9.77 3.02
C ASP A 64 10.85 -10.14 2.47
N SER A 65 10.90 -11.27 1.78
CA SER A 65 12.11 -11.75 1.14
C SER A 65 12.18 -11.31 -0.31
N MET A 66 13.20 -10.52 -0.64
CA MET A 66 13.49 -10.04 -1.98
C MET A 66 14.90 -10.45 -2.40
N CYS A 67 15.04 -10.97 -3.61
CA CYS A 67 16.33 -11.16 -4.27
C CYS A 67 16.83 -9.81 -4.81
N ALA A 68 17.10 -8.85 -3.91
CA ALA A 68 17.47 -7.48 -4.22
C ALA A 68 18.29 -6.83 -3.10
N GLU A 69 19.10 -5.82 -3.44
CA GLU A 69 20.03 -5.10 -2.53
C GLU A 69 19.35 -4.49 -1.28
N ARG A 70 18.04 -4.22 -1.34
CA ARG A 70 17.28 -3.72 -0.18
C ARG A 70 17.13 -4.77 0.93
N GLY A 71 17.45 -6.03 0.63
CA GLY A 71 17.54 -7.13 1.57
C GLY A 71 16.20 -7.68 2.03
N ASN A 72 16.29 -8.76 2.79
CA ASN A 72 15.15 -9.45 3.40
C ASN A 72 14.88 -8.90 4.79
N SER A 73 13.62 -8.70 5.14
CA SER A 73 13.28 -8.11 6.44
C SER A 73 11.88 -8.50 6.91
N TRP A 74 11.69 -8.47 8.24
CA TRP A 74 10.36 -8.58 8.81
C TRP A 74 9.60 -7.27 8.61
N ARG A 75 8.43 -7.36 7.99
CA ARG A 75 7.52 -6.24 7.70
C ARG A 75 6.14 -6.52 8.26
N ILE A 76 5.29 -5.50 8.33
CA ILE A 76 3.92 -5.63 8.84
C ILE A 76 2.93 -5.47 7.69
N ARG A 77 1.99 -6.40 7.57
CA ARG A 77 0.90 -6.35 6.61
C ARG A 77 -0.43 -6.70 7.25
N GLU A 78 -1.50 -6.44 6.51
CA GLU A 78 -2.81 -7.01 6.84
C GLU A 78 -2.83 -8.50 6.48
N VAL A 79 -3.43 -9.31 7.35
CA VAL A 79 -3.52 -10.77 7.18
C VAL A 79 -4.10 -11.11 5.81
N GLY A 80 -3.41 -11.98 5.07
CA GLY A 80 -3.82 -12.43 3.73
C GLY A 80 -3.50 -11.45 2.58
N LYS A 81 -2.94 -10.26 2.84
CA LYS A 81 -2.41 -9.40 1.77
C LYS A 81 -1.01 -9.86 1.35
N SER A 82 -0.61 -9.52 0.13
CA SER A 82 0.70 -9.90 -0.39
C SER A 82 1.88 -9.08 0.14
N GLY A 83 1.65 -7.90 0.73
CA GLY A 83 2.73 -7.08 1.26
C GLY A 83 2.28 -5.84 2.04
N GLU A 84 3.25 -5.13 2.63
CA GLU A 84 3.03 -4.01 3.59
C GLU A 84 2.32 -2.78 3.02
N HIS A 85 2.43 -2.56 1.70
CA HIS A 85 1.81 -1.40 1.03
C HIS A 85 0.37 -1.67 0.59
N LYS A 86 -0.11 -2.91 0.70
CA LYS A 86 -1.50 -3.24 0.36
C LYS A 86 -2.42 -2.72 1.45
N ARG A 87 -3.53 -2.13 1.00
CA ARG A 87 -4.51 -1.48 1.86
C ARG A 87 -5.88 -2.10 1.70
N SER A 88 -6.73 -1.77 2.65
CA SER A 88 -8.15 -2.09 2.62
C SER A 88 -8.95 -0.87 2.19
N TYR A 89 -10.07 -1.15 1.53
CA TYR A 89 -10.89 -0.15 0.86
C TYR A 89 -12.34 -0.35 1.28
N LEU A 90 -13.04 0.74 1.59
CA LEU A 90 -14.45 0.74 1.93
C LEU A 90 -15.24 1.50 0.87
N PRO A 91 -16.21 0.87 0.17
CA PRO A 91 -16.95 1.53 -0.89
C PRO A 91 -17.82 2.66 -0.36
N ILE A 92 -17.79 3.79 -1.04
CA ILE A 92 -18.58 4.98 -0.72
C ILE A 92 -19.87 4.94 -1.55
N PRO A 93 -21.05 4.98 -0.92
CA PRO A 93 -22.31 5.05 -1.64
C PRO A 93 -22.36 6.28 -2.54
N SER A 94 -22.72 6.11 -3.80
CA SER A 94 -22.85 7.21 -4.75
C SER A 94 -24.05 6.97 -5.67
N GLU A 95 -24.99 7.92 -5.70
CA GLU A 95 -26.17 7.86 -6.58
C GLU A 95 -25.80 7.85 -8.07
N SER A 96 -24.66 8.47 -8.41
CA SER A 96 -24.13 8.52 -9.77
C SER A 96 -23.45 7.22 -10.24
N GLY A 97 -23.38 6.19 -9.38
CA GLY A 97 -22.65 4.94 -9.66
C GLY A 97 -21.12 5.11 -9.72
N SER A 98 -20.59 6.24 -9.25
CA SER A 98 -19.15 6.50 -9.21
C SER A 98 -18.43 5.56 -8.24
N SER A 99 -17.29 5.00 -8.67
CA SER A 99 -16.47 4.03 -7.92
C SER A 99 -15.49 4.70 -6.96
N TYR A 100 -16.02 5.46 -6.00
CA TYR A 100 -15.22 6.01 -4.91
C TYR A 100 -15.11 5.02 -3.76
N GLU A 101 -13.90 4.88 -3.23
CA GLU A 101 -13.60 4.03 -2.09
C GLU A 101 -12.74 4.79 -1.09
N LEU A 102 -13.04 4.62 0.20
CA LEU A 102 -12.23 5.09 1.30
C LEU A 102 -11.03 4.15 1.46
N GLU A 103 -9.82 4.64 1.22
CA GLU A 103 -8.59 3.91 1.47
C GLU A 103 -8.20 4.01 2.95
N LEU A 104 -8.18 2.86 3.63
CA LEU A 104 -7.80 2.77 5.03
C LEU A 104 -6.27 2.76 5.21
N PRO A 105 -5.77 3.14 6.39
CA PRO A 105 -4.35 3.05 6.71
C PRO A 105 -3.87 1.60 6.64
N ASN A 106 -2.61 1.38 6.24
CA ASN A 106 -2.03 0.05 6.28
C ASN A 106 -1.67 -0.36 7.71
N CYS A 107 -1.43 -1.66 7.92
CA CYS A 107 -1.11 -2.20 9.24
C CYS A 107 0.13 -1.59 9.88
N GLU A 108 1.19 -1.29 9.12
CA GLU A 108 2.36 -0.60 9.66
C GLU A 108 1.96 0.71 10.35
N LYS A 109 1.10 1.52 9.70
CA LYS A 109 0.63 2.78 10.26
C LYS A 109 -0.33 2.57 11.43
N ILE A 110 -1.23 1.59 11.34
CA ILE A 110 -2.15 1.23 12.43
C ILE A 110 -1.38 0.83 13.69
N ILE A 111 -0.39 -0.06 13.57
CA ILE A 111 0.39 -0.52 14.71
C ILE A 111 1.27 0.59 15.28
N ARG A 112 1.92 1.38 14.42
CA ARG A 112 2.84 2.44 14.85
C ARG A 112 2.14 3.64 15.48
N LEU A 113 1.01 4.08 14.91
CA LEU A 113 0.27 5.25 15.40
C LEU A 113 -0.82 4.86 16.41
N ASN A 114 -1.24 3.60 16.43
CA ASN A 114 -2.28 3.09 17.32
C ASN A 114 -3.55 3.98 17.27
N SER A 115 -3.86 4.67 18.37
CA SER A 115 -5.03 5.55 18.49
C SER A 115 -4.82 7.00 18.00
N GLN A 116 -3.70 7.27 17.33
CA GLN A 116 -3.33 8.59 16.78
C GLN A 116 -3.59 8.71 15.27
N ILE A 117 -4.29 7.73 14.67
CA ILE A 117 -4.74 7.85 13.29
C ILE A 117 -5.68 9.06 13.17
N THR A 118 -5.45 9.88 12.16
CA THR A 118 -6.20 11.10 11.83
C THR A 118 -6.78 11.00 10.43
N MET A 119 -7.67 11.93 10.06
CA MET A 119 -8.21 12.00 8.70
C MET A 119 -7.13 12.18 7.62
N LYS A 120 -5.95 12.71 7.97
CA LYS A 120 -4.78 12.81 7.06
C LYS A 120 -4.21 11.46 6.65
N ASP A 121 -4.52 10.40 7.40
CA ASP A 121 -4.08 9.04 7.11
C ASP A 121 -5.04 8.30 6.18
N ILE A 122 -6.15 8.94 5.84
CA ILE A 122 -7.21 8.44 4.98
C ILE A 122 -7.13 9.14 3.61
N ALA A 123 -7.40 8.39 2.56
CA ALA A 123 -7.54 8.92 1.20
C ALA A 123 -8.84 8.42 0.58
N ILE A 124 -9.32 9.13 -0.43
CA ILE A 124 -10.41 8.64 -1.30
C ILE A 124 -9.80 8.21 -2.60
N VAL A 125 -10.03 6.98 -3.01
CA VAL A 125 -9.57 6.45 -4.29
C VAL A 125 -10.75 6.36 -5.23
N TRP A 126 -10.59 6.92 -6.42
CA TRP A 126 -11.51 6.73 -7.53
C TRP A 126 -10.97 5.68 -8.48
N ASN A 127 -11.83 4.73 -8.86
CA ASN A 127 -11.56 3.75 -9.91
C ASN A 127 -10.30 2.90 -9.65
N LYS A 128 -10.19 2.33 -8.44
CA LYS A 128 -8.97 1.66 -7.97
C LYS A 128 -8.48 0.53 -8.88
N ASP A 129 -9.38 -0.17 -9.56
CA ASP A 129 -9.05 -1.35 -10.37
C ASP A 129 -8.86 -1.00 -11.86
N ALA A 130 -9.12 0.24 -12.27
CA ALA A 130 -8.93 0.62 -13.66
C ALA A 130 -7.45 0.72 -13.99
N SER A 131 -7.07 -0.03 -15.02
CA SER A 131 -5.73 0.00 -15.58
C SER A 131 -5.80 -0.08 -17.09
N LYS A 132 -4.75 0.42 -17.73
CA LYS A 132 -4.56 0.33 -19.18
C LYS A 132 -3.23 -0.31 -19.47
N THR A 133 -3.25 -1.35 -20.30
CA THR A 133 -2.03 -1.96 -20.82
C THR A 133 -1.78 -1.46 -22.23
N GLU A 134 -0.61 -0.88 -22.45
CA GLU A 134 -0.16 -0.39 -23.75
C GLU A 134 1.09 -1.15 -24.19
N SER A 135 1.18 -1.45 -25.48
CA SER A 135 2.39 -2.03 -26.08
C SER A 135 3.32 -0.89 -26.48
N THR A 136 4.51 -0.88 -25.91
CA THR A 136 5.60 0.04 -26.25
C THR A 136 6.74 -0.72 -26.94
N GLU A 137 7.70 -0.01 -27.51
CA GLU A 137 8.92 -0.61 -28.08
C GLU A 137 9.73 -1.42 -27.05
N LEU A 138 9.56 -1.13 -25.75
CA LEU A 138 10.19 -1.81 -24.63
C LEU A 138 9.34 -2.94 -24.02
N GLY A 139 8.18 -3.24 -24.61
CA GLY A 139 7.24 -4.26 -24.13
C GLY A 139 5.92 -3.68 -23.62
N LYS A 140 5.14 -4.52 -22.91
CA LYS A 140 3.82 -4.14 -22.39
C LYS A 140 3.96 -3.36 -21.08
N VAL A 141 3.45 -2.14 -21.04
CA VAL A 141 3.38 -1.29 -19.84
C VAL A 141 1.94 -1.25 -19.37
N THR A 142 1.70 -1.54 -18.09
CA THR A 142 0.36 -1.39 -17.47
C THR A 142 0.38 -0.21 -16.51
N SER A 143 -0.49 0.77 -16.77
CA SER A 143 -0.61 1.99 -15.99
C SER A 143 -1.95 2.01 -15.26
N TRP A 144 -1.93 2.41 -14.00
CA TRP A 144 -3.14 2.64 -13.20
C TRP A 144 -3.83 3.93 -13.67
N LEU A 145 -5.15 3.89 -13.82
CA LEU A 145 -5.97 5.01 -14.30
C LEU A 145 -6.80 5.69 -13.20
N GLY A 146 -6.71 5.19 -11.96
CA GLY A 146 -7.44 5.78 -10.85
C GLY A 146 -6.84 7.09 -10.35
N LYS A 147 -7.53 7.72 -9.41
CA LYS A 147 -7.10 8.95 -8.74
C LYS A 147 -7.12 8.74 -7.23
N SER A 148 -6.16 9.35 -6.54
CA SER A 148 -6.09 9.37 -5.09
C SER A 148 -6.30 10.81 -4.60
N TYR A 149 -7.41 11.07 -3.93
CA TYR A 149 -7.73 12.34 -3.31
C TYR A 149 -7.26 12.33 -1.86
N HIS A 150 -6.40 13.28 -1.51
CA HIS A 150 -5.80 13.39 -0.18
C HIS A 150 -6.57 14.39 0.68
N TYR A 151 -6.68 14.08 1.97
CA TYR A 151 -7.40 14.93 2.93
C TYR A 151 -6.79 16.33 3.03
N VAL A 152 -7.66 17.34 3.16
CA VAL A 152 -7.30 18.75 3.28
C VAL A 152 -7.80 19.33 4.60
N SER A 153 -9.12 19.24 4.84
CA SER A 153 -9.78 19.85 5.99
C SER A 153 -11.15 19.23 6.23
N SER A 154 -11.72 19.51 7.40
CA SER A 154 -13.12 19.22 7.72
C SER A 154 -13.79 20.49 8.21
N GLU A 155 -15.04 20.71 7.79
CA GLU A 155 -15.88 21.80 8.25
C GLU A 155 -17.31 21.28 8.45
N ASN A 156 -17.84 21.39 9.67
CA ASN A 156 -19.20 20.95 10.01
C ASN A 156 -19.53 19.50 9.62
N GLY A 157 -18.57 18.57 9.77
CA GLY A 157 -18.74 17.14 9.42
C GLY A 157 -18.53 16.82 7.94
N VAL A 158 -18.25 17.82 7.11
CA VAL A 158 -17.91 17.67 5.69
C VAL A 158 -16.41 17.65 5.52
N HIS A 159 -15.88 16.55 5.02
CA HIS A 159 -14.45 16.33 4.78
C HIS A 159 -14.09 16.68 3.34
N ASN A 160 -13.09 17.54 3.18
CA ASN A 160 -12.58 17.98 1.89
C ASN A 160 -11.32 17.19 1.53
N PHE A 161 -11.30 16.64 0.32
CA PHE A 161 -10.16 15.94 -0.27
C PHE A 161 -9.79 16.59 -1.60
N LYS A 162 -8.52 16.52 -1.99
CA LYS A 162 -8.04 17.07 -3.25
C LYS A 162 -7.18 16.10 -4.04
N TYR A 163 -7.25 16.23 -5.36
CA TYR A 163 -6.35 15.60 -6.32
C TYR A 163 -5.78 16.67 -7.26
N GLY A 164 -4.54 16.51 -7.69
CA GLY A 164 -3.90 17.45 -8.61
C GLY A 164 -3.55 18.80 -7.97
N GLY A 165 -3.58 19.87 -8.76
CA GLY A 165 -3.15 21.21 -8.35
C GLY A 165 -1.63 21.40 -8.36
N TYR A 166 -0.90 20.59 -9.13
CA TYR A 166 0.54 20.74 -9.35
C TYR A 166 0.86 20.65 -10.84
N ARG A 167 1.78 21.50 -11.29
CA ARG A 167 2.18 21.61 -12.71
C ARG A 167 0.95 21.73 -13.61
N ASP A 168 0.78 20.82 -14.56
CA ASP A 168 -0.28 20.79 -15.57
C ASP A 168 -1.49 19.93 -15.17
N VAL A 169 -1.55 19.46 -13.92
CA VAL A 169 -2.68 18.66 -13.42
C VAL A 169 -3.72 19.59 -12.76
N PRO A 170 -4.95 19.70 -13.31
CA PRO A 170 -6.00 20.51 -12.71
C PRO A 170 -6.27 20.12 -11.26
N LEU A 171 -6.61 21.12 -10.43
CA LEU A 171 -7.07 20.87 -9.07
C LEU A 171 -8.51 20.34 -9.12
N GLU A 172 -8.72 19.18 -8.52
CA GLU A 172 -10.03 18.59 -8.28
C GLU A 172 -10.27 18.50 -6.78
N GLU A 173 -11.46 18.91 -6.34
CA GLU A 173 -11.89 18.82 -4.95
C GLU A 173 -13.07 17.87 -4.82
N LEU A 174 -13.07 17.08 -3.75
CA LEU A 174 -14.13 16.14 -3.39
C LEU A 174 -14.55 16.43 -1.95
N LYS A 175 -15.85 16.64 -1.75
CA LYS A 175 -16.45 16.89 -0.43
C LYS A 175 -17.34 15.73 -0.05
N LEU A 176 -17.10 15.13 1.11
CA LEU A 176 -17.84 13.97 1.59
C LEU A 176 -18.23 14.16 3.05
N GLU A 177 -19.50 13.88 3.34
CA GLU A 177 -20.01 13.90 4.71
C GLU A 177 -20.07 12.48 5.26
N PHE A 178 -19.21 12.20 6.24
CA PHE A 178 -19.21 10.93 6.96
C PHE A 178 -18.54 11.06 8.33
N THR A 179 -18.88 10.14 9.23
CA THR A 179 -18.14 9.94 10.48
C THR A 179 -17.34 8.65 10.37
N LEU A 180 -16.04 8.70 10.68
CA LEU A 180 -15.18 7.53 10.76
C LEU A 180 -14.74 7.31 12.20
N LYS A 181 -14.84 6.07 12.68
CA LYS A 181 -14.37 5.65 13.99
C LYS A 181 -13.34 4.53 13.84
N LEU A 182 -12.36 4.54 14.74
CA LEU A 182 -11.41 3.45 14.95
C LEU A 182 -11.58 2.95 16.39
N ASN A 183 -11.98 1.68 16.53
CA ASN A 183 -12.25 1.06 17.83
C ASN A 183 -13.19 1.91 18.70
N GLY A 184 -14.27 2.42 18.10
CA GLY A 184 -15.26 3.28 18.75
C GLY A 184 -14.84 4.74 18.95
N LYS A 185 -13.58 5.12 18.71
CA LYS A 185 -13.10 6.51 18.81
C LYS A 185 -13.21 7.21 17.45
N THR A 186 -13.86 8.37 17.41
CA THR A 186 -13.94 9.19 16.19
C THR A 186 -12.54 9.63 15.74
N ILE A 187 -12.28 9.50 14.44
CA ILE A 187 -11.11 10.02 13.75
C ILE A 187 -11.42 11.44 13.27
N GLU A 188 -10.55 12.39 13.63
CA GLU A 188 -10.63 13.81 13.26
C GLU A 188 -9.56 14.21 12.23
#